data_AF-A0A0B1ZAJ8-F1
#
_entry.id   AF-A0A0B1ZAJ8-F1
#
_cell.length_a   1.000
_cell.length_b   1.000
_cell.length_c   1.000
_cell.angle_alpha   90.00
_cell.angle_beta   90.00
_cell.angle_gamma   90.00
#
_symmetry.space_group_name_H-M   'P 1'
#
loop_
_entity.id
_entity.type
_entity.pdbx_description
1 polymer ?
#
loop_
_entity_poly.entity_id
_entity_poly.type
_entity_poly.pdbx_seq_one_letter_code
_entity_poly.pdbx_strand_id
1 'polypeptide(L)'
;MNIASFKIANKLITGPGAIEQLCAELTRLEVNNPLIVTDTVLVNSGTVDLALAQLGDRRYGIFDQVKPEPEVIIVEECTRAYTQGGHDGLIAVGGGSAIDIAKGVAAYAGHSGALTELFGVDLVKRKGPPLIAIPTTAGTGSEVTNVAIFSDKQAQLKKGIVSDYLLPDVALVSPTMTLTCPRSVTAASGVDALVHAVESYLSVNASPITDAIALGAIKLITKALPKAYANPTNLKAREDMATGSLMAGMAFGNAGVGAVHALAYPLGGRFNIAHGVSNALLLPYVMEWNKTACVERFRDIAEAMGVRVANLNDKDAADQAVKAMADLCAAVDIPSGLRSFNVPEEAIPAMAEEASKIDRLMRNNPRKLTAADIEKIYRAAY
;
A
#
# COMPACT_ATOMS: atom_id res chain seq x y z
N MET A 1 -19.61 -21.58 -7.09
CA MET A 1 -18.33 -21.04 -6.57
C MET A 1 -17.55 -20.53 -7.76
N ASN A 2 -17.24 -19.23 -7.79
CA ASN A 2 -16.30 -18.70 -8.77
C ASN A 2 -14.89 -19.21 -8.41
N ILE A 3 -14.07 -19.48 -9.42
CA ILE A 3 -12.66 -19.84 -9.22
C ILE A 3 -11.94 -18.59 -8.68
N ALA A 4 -11.29 -18.71 -7.52
CA ALA A 4 -10.49 -17.65 -6.92
C ALA A 4 -9.01 -18.05 -6.92
N SER A 5 -8.14 -17.16 -7.40
CA SER A 5 -6.69 -17.30 -7.32
C SER A 5 -6.15 -16.47 -6.17
N PHE A 6 -5.23 -17.02 -5.38
CA PHE A 6 -4.52 -16.27 -4.34
C PHE A 6 -3.05 -16.09 -4.74
N LYS A 7 -2.64 -14.84 -4.95
CA LYS A 7 -1.37 -14.45 -5.54
C LYS A 7 -0.61 -13.53 -4.60
N ILE A 8 0.64 -13.85 -4.34
CA ILE A 8 1.56 -13.13 -3.46
C ILE A 8 3.00 -13.28 -3.99
N ALA A 9 3.97 -12.58 -3.37
CA ALA A 9 5.39 -12.80 -3.67
C ALA A 9 5.76 -14.29 -3.55
N ASN A 10 6.70 -14.75 -4.38
CA ASN A 10 7.04 -16.18 -4.45
C ASN A 10 7.63 -16.72 -3.13
N LYS A 11 8.33 -15.86 -2.38
CA LYS A 11 8.83 -16.19 -1.04
C LYS A 11 8.68 -15.00 -0.11
N LEU A 12 8.32 -15.27 1.14
CA LEU A 12 8.24 -14.30 2.22
C LEU A 12 9.24 -14.66 3.30
N ILE A 13 10.03 -13.69 3.75
CA ILE A 13 10.89 -13.82 4.92
C ILE A 13 10.56 -12.66 5.83
N THR A 14 10.15 -12.96 7.06
CA THR A 14 9.62 -11.96 8.00
C THR A 14 10.29 -12.06 9.36
N GLY A 15 10.30 -10.95 10.10
CA GLY A 15 10.84 -10.86 11.46
C GLY A 15 12.13 -10.04 11.54
N PRO A 16 12.64 -9.76 12.76
CA PRO A 16 13.76 -8.85 12.99
C PRO A 16 15.02 -9.16 12.17
N GLY A 17 15.31 -10.45 11.95
CA GLY A 17 16.46 -10.92 11.20
C GLY A 17 16.21 -11.18 9.71
N ALA A 18 15.05 -10.79 9.16
CA ALA A 18 14.73 -11.08 7.76
C ALA A 18 15.72 -10.43 6.78
N ILE A 19 16.28 -9.27 7.12
CA ILE A 19 17.26 -8.58 6.28
C ILE A 19 18.57 -9.39 6.13
N GLU A 20 18.97 -10.16 7.14
CA GLU A 20 20.18 -10.98 7.10
C GLU A 20 20.10 -12.13 6.08
N GLN A 21 18.90 -12.45 5.60
CA GLN A 21 18.70 -13.46 4.55
C GLN A 21 18.98 -12.92 3.14
N LEU A 22 19.22 -11.62 2.96
CA LEU A 22 19.43 -11.00 1.65
C LEU A 22 20.58 -11.66 0.86
N CYS A 23 21.72 -11.93 1.50
CA CYS A 23 22.87 -12.57 0.85
C CYS A 23 22.53 -13.97 0.29
N ALA A 24 21.82 -14.77 1.09
CA ALA A 24 21.41 -16.12 0.73
C ALA A 24 20.42 -16.08 -0.44
N GLU A 25 19.47 -15.14 -0.42
CA GLU A 25 18.49 -14.99 -1.50
C GLU A 25 19.11 -14.46 -2.80
N LEU A 26 20.06 -13.53 -2.74
CA LEU A 26 20.82 -13.10 -3.92
C LEU A 26 21.60 -14.27 -4.55
N THR A 27 22.22 -15.11 -3.71
CA THR A 27 22.90 -16.33 -4.18
C THR A 27 21.93 -17.30 -4.84
N ARG A 28 20.77 -17.56 -4.21
CA ARG A 28 19.73 -18.46 -4.74
C ARG A 28 19.14 -17.97 -6.06
N LEU A 29 19.02 -16.65 -6.23
CA LEU A 29 18.50 -16.01 -7.43
C LEU A 29 19.57 -15.73 -8.48
N GLU A 30 20.82 -16.15 -8.24
CA GLU A 30 21.97 -15.97 -9.15
C GLU A 30 22.27 -14.49 -9.47
N VAL A 31 21.98 -13.58 -8.52
CA VAL A 31 22.19 -12.14 -8.65
C VAL A 31 23.57 -11.75 -8.10
N ASN A 32 24.43 -11.20 -8.95
CA ASN A 32 25.82 -10.85 -8.64
C ASN A 32 26.11 -9.34 -8.70
N ASN A 33 25.29 -8.58 -9.43
CA ASN A 33 25.41 -7.15 -9.60
C ASN A 33 24.02 -6.45 -9.50
N PRO A 34 23.37 -6.47 -8.33
CA PRO A 34 22.06 -5.86 -8.17
C PRO A 34 22.09 -4.33 -8.33
N LEU A 35 20.99 -3.77 -8.83
CA LEU A 35 20.67 -2.35 -8.69
C LEU A 35 19.76 -2.15 -7.48
N ILE A 36 20.21 -1.36 -6.51
CA ILE A 36 19.40 -0.92 -5.37
C ILE A 36 18.54 0.26 -5.83
N VAL A 37 17.22 0.12 -5.72
CA VAL A 37 16.25 1.16 -6.06
C VAL A 37 15.69 1.73 -4.75
N THR A 38 15.95 3.00 -4.49
CA THR A 38 15.64 3.66 -3.21
C THR A 38 15.47 5.17 -3.39
N ASP A 39 15.31 5.89 -2.28
CA ASP A 39 15.27 7.35 -2.25
C ASP A 39 16.43 7.93 -1.43
N THR A 40 16.80 9.19 -1.70
CA THR A 40 17.88 9.89 -1.01
C THR A 40 17.65 10.02 0.51
N VAL A 41 16.40 10.04 0.99
CA VAL A 41 16.10 10.14 2.42
C VAL A 41 16.54 8.86 3.13
N LEU A 42 16.26 7.70 2.53
CA LEU A 42 16.65 6.40 3.09
C LEU A 42 18.18 6.19 3.06
N VAL A 43 18.86 6.66 2.01
CA VAL A 43 20.33 6.69 1.96
C VAL A 43 20.86 7.52 3.12
N ASN A 44 20.40 8.77 3.26
CA ASN A 44 20.87 9.68 4.31
C ASN A 44 20.51 9.22 5.74
N SER A 45 19.45 8.42 5.89
CA SER A 45 19.03 7.87 7.19
C SER A 45 19.85 6.65 7.64
N GLY A 46 20.67 6.07 6.76
CA GLY A 46 21.41 4.84 7.01
C GLY A 46 20.58 3.56 6.87
N THR A 47 19.30 3.64 6.52
CA THR A 47 18.46 2.44 6.29
C THR A 47 18.98 1.60 5.13
N VAL A 48 19.47 2.23 4.06
CA VAL A 48 20.04 1.51 2.91
C VAL A 48 21.31 0.74 3.31
N ASP A 49 22.11 1.28 4.24
CA ASP A 49 23.33 0.62 4.72
C ASP A 49 23.05 -0.74 5.37
N LEU A 50 21.88 -0.92 6.00
CA LEU A 50 21.47 -2.21 6.56
C LEU A 50 21.36 -3.30 5.49
N ALA A 51 20.89 -2.93 4.29
CA ALA A 51 20.83 -3.83 3.14
C ALA A 51 22.20 -4.02 2.48
N LEU A 52 22.97 -2.93 2.32
CA LEU A 52 24.32 -2.97 1.75
C LEU A 52 25.26 -3.87 2.55
N ALA A 53 25.13 -3.87 3.89
CA ALA A 53 25.89 -4.74 4.77
C ALA A 53 25.70 -6.25 4.49
N GLN A 54 24.62 -6.63 3.79
CA GLN A 54 24.31 -8.02 3.46
C GLN A 54 24.74 -8.42 2.04
N LEU A 55 25.36 -7.54 1.27
CA LEU A 55 25.74 -7.83 -0.12
C LEU A 55 27.03 -8.68 -0.23
N GLY A 56 27.87 -8.67 0.81
CA GLY A 56 29.21 -9.26 0.77
C GLY A 56 30.10 -8.54 -0.25
N ASP A 57 30.91 -9.30 -0.99
CA ASP A 57 31.84 -8.76 -2.01
C ASP A 57 31.18 -8.48 -3.37
N ARG A 58 29.84 -8.49 -3.46
CA ARG A 58 29.12 -8.25 -4.72
C ARG A 58 29.33 -6.82 -5.20
N ARG A 59 29.42 -6.67 -6.52
CA ARG A 59 29.25 -5.35 -7.16
C ARG A 59 27.80 -4.93 -7.01
N TYR A 60 27.55 -3.63 -6.95
CA TYR A 60 26.18 -3.11 -6.93
C TYR A 60 26.15 -1.69 -7.46
N GLY A 61 24.95 -1.25 -7.86
CA GLY A 61 24.64 0.14 -8.16
C GLY A 61 23.53 0.66 -7.24
N ILE A 62 23.44 1.97 -7.06
CA ILE A 62 22.34 2.61 -6.32
C ILE A 62 21.67 3.61 -7.25
N PHE A 63 20.34 3.50 -7.35
CA PHE A 63 19.47 4.51 -7.91
C PHE A 63 18.61 5.08 -6.78
N ASP A 64 18.95 6.28 -6.32
CA ASP A 64 18.34 6.95 -5.15
C ASP A 64 17.42 8.12 -5.53
N GLN A 65 17.06 8.24 -6.82
CA GLN A 65 16.26 9.34 -7.36
C GLN A 65 14.74 9.08 -7.27
N VAL A 66 14.32 8.04 -6.55
CA VAL A 66 12.89 7.77 -6.33
C VAL A 66 12.28 8.92 -5.54
N LYS A 67 11.11 9.37 -5.99
CA LYS A 67 10.31 10.41 -5.32
C LYS A 67 8.98 9.82 -4.85
N PRO A 68 8.35 10.41 -3.81
CA PRO A 68 6.97 10.12 -3.48
C PRO A 68 6.06 10.32 -4.71
N GLU A 69 5.03 9.49 -4.83
CA GLU A 69 4.12 9.49 -5.99
C GLU A 69 4.89 9.30 -7.32
N PRO A 70 5.50 8.11 -7.54
CA PRO A 70 6.54 7.91 -8.53
C PRO A 70 6.04 8.23 -9.95
N GLU A 71 6.77 9.11 -10.63
CA GLU A 71 6.45 9.50 -12.00
C GLU A 71 6.92 8.43 -13.00
N VAL A 72 6.20 8.29 -14.11
CA VAL A 72 6.53 7.34 -15.19
C VAL A 72 7.97 7.51 -15.69
N ILE A 73 8.46 8.76 -15.77
CA ILE A 73 9.82 9.06 -16.23
C ILE A 73 10.92 8.44 -15.35
N ILE A 74 10.67 8.30 -14.04
CA ILE A 74 11.64 7.72 -13.09
C ILE A 74 11.86 6.23 -13.41
N VAL A 75 10.83 5.53 -13.90
CA VAL A 75 10.97 4.13 -14.35
C VAL A 75 11.92 4.04 -15.54
N GLU A 76 11.81 4.94 -16.51
CA GLU A 76 12.67 4.95 -17.70
C GLU A 76 14.12 5.31 -17.33
N GLU A 77 14.33 6.29 -16.45
CA GLU A 77 15.64 6.67 -15.93
C GLU A 77 16.29 5.54 -15.13
N CYS A 78 15.54 4.90 -14.24
CA CYS A 78 16.01 3.76 -13.47
C CYS A 78 16.31 2.54 -14.36
N THR A 79 15.49 2.32 -15.41
CA THR A 79 15.74 1.24 -16.39
C THR A 79 17.02 1.51 -17.18
N ARG A 80 17.29 2.77 -17.54
CA ARG A 80 18.55 3.16 -18.19
C ARG A 80 19.74 2.88 -17.29
N ALA A 81 19.67 3.25 -16.01
CA ALA A 81 20.70 2.94 -15.03
C ALA A 81 20.90 1.42 -14.88
N TYR A 82 19.81 0.66 -14.79
CA TYR A 82 19.83 -0.81 -14.74
C TYR A 82 20.58 -1.42 -15.94
N THR A 83 20.22 -1.02 -17.17
CA THR A 83 20.82 -1.56 -18.39
C THR A 83 22.26 -1.13 -18.58
N GLN A 84 22.58 0.16 -18.38
CA GLN A 84 23.94 0.69 -18.59
C GLN A 84 24.94 0.19 -17.53
N GLY A 85 24.47 -0.02 -16.29
CA GLY A 85 25.29 -0.59 -15.22
C GLY A 85 25.53 -2.10 -15.33
N GLY A 86 24.92 -2.77 -16.31
CA GLY A 86 25.02 -4.22 -16.47
C GLY A 86 24.49 -4.98 -15.25
N HIS A 87 23.40 -4.49 -14.66
CA HIS A 87 22.78 -5.10 -13.48
C HIS A 87 22.00 -6.35 -13.85
N ASP A 88 21.99 -7.34 -12.95
CA ASP A 88 21.38 -8.67 -13.16
C ASP A 88 20.22 -8.97 -12.19
N GLY A 89 19.90 -8.02 -11.30
CA GLY A 89 18.76 -8.10 -10.39
C GLY A 89 18.43 -6.75 -9.77
N LEU A 90 17.28 -6.67 -9.11
CA LEU A 90 16.77 -5.47 -8.47
C LEU A 90 16.58 -5.72 -6.98
N ILE A 91 16.99 -4.75 -6.16
CA ILE A 91 16.67 -4.70 -4.73
C ILE A 91 15.93 -3.41 -4.47
N ALA A 92 14.62 -3.47 -4.21
CA ALA A 92 13.86 -2.31 -3.81
C ALA A 92 13.97 -2.11 -2.30
N VAL A 93 14.55 -1.00 -1.86
CA VAL A 93 14.62 -0.61 -0.44
C VAL A 93 13.83 0.67 -0.27
N GLY A 94 12.61 0.57 0.24
CA GLY A 94 11.79 1.76 0.47
C GLY A 94 10.32 1.48 0.74
N GLY A 95 9.51 2.52 0.73
CA GLY A 95 8.05 2.37 0.71
C GLY A 95 7.53 1.93 -0.67
N GLY A 96 6.21 2.01 -0.85
CA GLY A 96 5.56 1.63 -2.12
C GLY A 96 6.13 2.31 -3.35
N SER A 97 6.60 3.56 -3.26
CA SER A 97 7.19 4.27 -4.41
C SER A 97 8.44 3.59 -4.96
N ALA A 98 9.38 3.17 -4.09
CA ALA A 98 10.60 2.50 -4.53
C ALA A 98 10.31 1.09 -5.07
N ILE A 99 9.39 0.38 -4.41
CA ILE A 99 8.96 -0.96 -4.85
C ILE A 99 8.23 -0.90 -6.20
N ASP A 100 7.35 0.07 -6.40
CA ASP A 100 6.61 0.24 -7.66
C ASP A 100 7.55 0.65 -8.80
N ILE A 101 8.53 1.52 -8.56
CA ILE A 101 9.59 1.82 -9.54
C ILE A 101 10.35 0.53 -9.90
N ALA A 102 10.81 -0.24 -8.92
CA ALA A 102 11.55 -1.48 -9.19
C ALA A 102 10.70 -2.51 -9.95
N LYS A 103 9.41 -2.64 -9.64
CA LYS A 103 8.46 -3.45 -10.41
C LYS A 103 8.32 -2.96 -11.85
N GLY A 104 8.20 -1.64 -12.03
CA GLY A 104 8.16 -1.00 -13.35
C GLY A 104 9.42 -1.30 -14.16
N VAL A 105 10.60 -1.17 -13.54
CA VAL A 105 11.88 -1.51 -14.16
C VAL A 105 11.93 -3.00 -14.50
N ALA A 106 11.49 -3.89 -13.60
CA ALA A 106 11.46 -5.32 -13.88
C ALA A 106 10.56 -5.65 -15.08
N ALA A 107 9.38 -5.03 -15.18
CA ALA A 107 8.47 -5.21 -16.31
C ALA A 107 9.01 -4.62 -17.62
N TYR A 108 9.72 -3.49 -17.53
CA TYR A 108 10.21 -2.75 -18.67
C TYR A 108 11.57 -3.25 -19.18
N ALA A 109 12.37 -3.87 -18.32
CA ALA A 109 13.68 -4.42 -18.63
C ALA A 109 13.56 -5.52 -19.71
N GLY A 110 13.86 -5.11 -20.95
CA GLY A 110 13.79 -5.96 -22.14
C GLY A 110 12.45 -5.94 -22.86
N HIS A 111 11.56 -5.01 -22.55
CA HIS A 111 10.49 -4.59 -23.46
C HIS A 111 11.08 -3.66 -24.52
N SER A 112 10.73 -3.85 -25.79
CA SER A 112 11.27 -3.06 -26.91
C SER A 112 10.41 -1.84 -27.29
N GLY A 113 9.20 -1.73 -26.73
CA GLY A 113 8.26 -0.65 -27.01
C GLY A 113 8.28 0.46 -25.96
N ALA A 114 7.28 1.34 -26.02
CA ALA A 114 7.11 2.37 -25.01
C ALA A 114 6.62 1.78 -23.69
N LEU A 115 7.07 2.31 -22.54
CA LEU A 115 6.57 1.91 -21.22
C LEU A 115 5.05 2.04 -21.12
N THR A 116 4.46 2.99 -21.86
CA THR A 116 3.02 3.21 -21.88
C THR A 116 2.21 2.02 -22.38
N GLU A 117 2.81 1.14 -23.17
CA GLU A 117 2.17 -0.08 -23.68
C GLU A 117 1.95 -1.13 -22.58
N LEU A 118 2.64 -1.00 -21.44
CA LEU A 118 2.50 -1.90 -20.31
C LEU A 118 1.39 -1.48 -19.33
N PHE A 119 0.83 -0.26 -19.45
CA PHE A 119 -0.25 0.22 -18.57
C PHE A 119 -1.57 -0.48 -18.84
N GLY A 120 -2.11 -1.14 -17.81
CA GLY A 120 -3.32 -1.93 -17.90
C GLY A 120 -3.17 -3.26 -17.18
N VAL A 121 -4.08 -4.19 -17.50
CA VAL A 121 -4.11 -5.54 -16.91
C VAL A 121 -3.54 -6.54 -17.91
N ASP A 122 -2.60 -7.37 -17.47
CA ASP A 122 -2.00 -8.48 -18.22
C ASP A 122 -1.36 -8.10 -19.57
N LEU A 123 -0.83 -6.88 -19.65
CA LEU A 123 -0.05 -6.40 -20.80
C LEU A 123 1.42 -6.80 -20.73
N VAL A 124 1.97 -7.02 -19.54
CA VAL A 124 3.31 -7.59 -19.34
C VAL A 124 3.30 -9.06 -19.74
N LYS A 125 4.16 -9.46 -20.69
CA LYS A 125 4.13 -10.80 -21.31
C LYS A 125 5.10 -11.81 -20.73
N ARG A 126 6.09 -11.36 -19.95
CA ARG A 126 7.11 -12.23 -19.35
C ARG A 126 7.59 -11.67 -18.02
N LYS A 127 8.13 -12.55 -17.18
CA LYS A 127 8.83 -12.17 -15.95
C LYS A 127 10.10 -11.38 -16.29
N GLY A 128 10.31 -10.30 -15.54
CA GLY A 128 11.52 -9.47 -15.59
C GLY A 128 12.72 -10.11 -14.89
N PRO A 129 13.81 -9.35 -14.69
CA PRO A 129 14.90 -9.76 -13.80
C PRO A 129 14.41 -10.03 -12.38
N PRO A 130 15.18 -10.82 -11.57
CA PRO A 130 14.84 -11.08 -10.18
C PRO A 130 14.65 -9.80 -9.37
N LEU A 131 13.58 -9.75 -8.58
CA LEU A 131 13.23 -8.61 -7.72
C LEU A 131 13.11 -9.05 -6.26
N ILE A 132 13.93 -8.46 -5.40
CA ILE A 132 13.80 -8.54 -3.93
C ILE A 132 13.21 -7.23 -3.43
N ALA A 133 12.07 -7.29 -2.72
CA ALA A 133 11.41 -6.13 -2.13
C ALA A 133 11.65 -6.08 -0.61
N ILE A 134 12.08 -4.92 -0.12
CA ILE A 134 12.42 -4.66 1.29
C ILE A 134 11.65 -3.41 1.74
N PRO A 135 10.44 -3.57 2.29
CA PRO A 135 9.62 -2.44 2.69
C PRO A 135 10.23 -1.70 3.90
N THR A 136 10.32 -0.37 3.82
CA THR A 136 10.76 0.51 4.92
C THR A 136 9.60 1.25 5.59
N THR A 137 8.39 1.07 5.07
CA THR A 137 7.13 1.53 5.66
C THR A 137 6.19 0.35 5.88
N ALA A 138 5.34 0.44 6.89
CA ALA A 138 4.26 -0.52 7.11
C ALA A 138 2.95 0.14 6.65
N GLY A 139 2.63 0.01 5.36
CA GLY A 139 1.42 0.58 4.77
C GLY A 139 0.97 -0.05 3.46
N THR A 140 1.79 0.05 2.41
CA THR A 140 1.34 -0.18 1.03
C THR A 140 1.14 -1.65 0.67
N GLY A 141 1.83 -2.57 1.34
CA GLY A 141 1.86 -3.99 0.99
C GLY A 141 2.40 -4.26 -0.42
N SER A 142 3.06 -3.28 -1.07
CA SER A 142 3.49 -3.41 -2.46
C SER A 142 4.48 -4.57 -2.64
N GLU A 143 5.23 -4.95 -1.61
CA GLU A 143 6.11 -6.10 -1.61
C GLU A 143 5.41 -7.45 -1.87
N VAL A 144 4.07 -7.53 -1.79
CA VAL A 144 3.30 -8.75 -2.04
C VAL A 144 2.19 -8.61 -3.08
N THR A 145 2.07 -7.46 -3.75
CA THR A 145 1.01 -7.22 -4.74
C THR A 145 1.53 -7.32 -6.18
N ASN A 146 0.64 -7.65 -7.11
CA ASN A 146 0.93 -7.71 -8.54
C ASN A 146 0.63 -6.38 -9.27
N VAL A 147 0.66 -5.27 -8.53
CA VAL A 147 0.31 -3.92 -9.00
C VAL A 147 1.50 -2.98 -8.81
N ALA A 148 1.73 -2.10 -9.78
CA ALA A 148 2.59 -0.92 -9.64
C ALA A 148 1.83 0.32 -10.12
N ILE A 149 1.83 1.39 -9.33
CA ILE A 149 1.07 2.61 -9.60
C ILE A 149 2.04 3.78 -9.80
N PHE A 150 1.80 4.55 -10.88
CA PHE A 150 2.64 5.67 -11.28
C PHE A 150 1.78 6.92 -11.50
N SER A 151 2.35 8.08 -11.19
CA SER A 151 1.76 9.38 -11.48
C SER A 151 2.07 9.79 -12.92
N ASP A 152 1.03 10.14 -13.68
CA ASP A 152 1.13 10.83 -14.95
C ASP A 152 0.74 12.30 -14.76
N LYS A 153 1.75 13.16 -14.57
CA LYS A 153 1.53 14.60 -14.37
C LYS A 153 0.98 15.31 -15.60
N GLN A 154 1.20 14.79 -16.82
CA GLN A 154 0.63 15.41 -18.01
C GLN A 154 -0.88 15.17 -18.08
N ALA A 155 -1.31 13.95 -17.73
CA ALA A 155 -2.72 13.59 -17.69
C ALA A 155 -3.43 13.95 -16.36
N GLN A 156 -2.68 14.31 -15.30
CA GLN A 156 -3.19 14.49 -13.93
C GLN A 156 -3.91 13.25 -13.40
N LEU A 157 -3.39 12.06 -13.75
CA LEU A 157 -4.02 10.77 -13.44
C LEU A 157 -2.99 9.77 -12.90
N LYS A 158 -3.45 8.85 -12.05
CA LYS A 158 -2.67 7.65 -11.69
C LYS A 158 -2.86 6.57 -12.75
N LYS A 159 -1.76 6.05 -13.29
CA LYS A 159 -1.73 4.90 -14.21
C LYS A 159 -1.13 3.70 -13.51
N GLY A 160 -1.61 2.50 -13.83
CA GLY A 160 -1.17 1.27 -13.17
C GLY A 160 -0.80 0.17 -14.15
N ILE A 161 0.20 -0.62 -13.77
CA ILE A 161 0.51 -1.91 -14.40
C ILE A 161 0.02 -2.99 -13.45
N VAL A 162 -0.81 -3.91 -13.94
CA VAL A 162 -1.31 -5.06 -13.17
C VAL A 162 -0.90 -6.32 -13.91
N SER A 163 -0.03 -7.12 -13.31
CA SER A 163 0.41 -8.39 -13.86
C SER A 163 1.09 -9.24 -12.80
N ASP A 164 0.83 -10.55 -12.83
CA ASP A 164 1.46 -11.52 -11.92
C ASP A 164 2.99 -11.53 -12.07
N TYR A 165 3.53 -11.09 -13.21
CA TYR A 165 4.98 -10.94 -13.41
C TYR A 165 5.60 -9.81 -12.56
N LEU A 166 4.79 -8.91 -12.00
CA LEU A 166 5.24 -7.89 -11.05
C LEU A 166 5.48 -8.41 -9.63
N LEU A 167 4.98 -9.61 -9.29
CA LEU A 167 5.14 -10.16 -7.95
C LEU A 167 6.63 -10.37 -7.65
N PRO A 168 7.17 -9.82 -6.55
CA PRO A 168 8.57 -10.01 -6.20
C PRO A 168 8.93 -11.49 -6.04
N ASP A 169 10.18 -11.82 -6.37
CA ASP A 169 10.73 -13.16 -6.15
C ASP A 169 10.90 -13.43 -4.66
N VAL A 170 11.20 -12.37 -3.89
CA VAL A 170 11.28 -12.40 -2.42
C VAL A 170 10.78 -11.07 -1.84
N ALA A 171 9.96 -11.14 -0.79
CA ALA A 171 9.72 -10.02 0.11
C ALA A 171 10.47 -10.25 1.44
N LEU A 172 11.39 -9.36 1.80
CA LEU A 172 12.13 -9.37 3.06
C LEU A 172 11.54 -8.32 4.02
N VAL A 173 10.61 -8.75 4.87
CA VAL A 173 9.86 -7.86 5.76
C VAL A 173 10.50 -7.85 7.15
N SER A 174 11.49 -6.97 7.34
CA SER A 174 12.13 -6.77 8.64
C SER A 174 11.67 -5.48 9.32
N PRO A 175 11.24 -5.53 10.60
CA PRO A 175 10.87 -4.31 11.34
C PRO A 175 12.04 -3.35 11.55
N THR A 176 13.30 -3.82 11.51
CA THR A 176 14.47 -2.94 11.65
C THR A 176 14.57 -1.93 10.51
N MET A 177 14.09 -2.28 9.31
CA MET A 177 14.04 -1.41 8.13
C MET A 177 13.05 -0.25 8.27
N THR A 178 12.20 -0.26 9.31
CA THR A 178 11.16 0.75 9.55
C THR A 178 11.48 1.71 10.69
N LEU A 179 12.61 1.53 11.39
CA LEU A 179 12.93 2.28 12.62
C LEU A 179 13.17 3.77 12.37
N THR A 180 13.70 4.14 11.21
CA THR A 180 13.93 5.54 10.81
C THR A 180 12.67 6.20 10.23
N CYS A 181 11.56 5.46 10.07
CA CYS A 181 10.32 5.97 9.52
C CYS A 181 9.75 7.08 10.44
N PRO A 182 9.56 8.31 9.92
CA PRO A 182 9.04 9.42 10.70
C PRO A 182 7.67 9.10 11.32
N ARG A 183 7.38 9.76 12.44
CA ARG A 183 6.13 9.57 13.19
C ARG A 183 4.87 9.81 12.34
N SER A 184 4.86 10.88 11.53
CA SER A 184 3.75 11.19 10.61
C SER A 184 3.58 10.14 9.50
N VAL A 185 4.69 9.63 8.95
CA VAL A 185 4.66 8.55 7.95
C VAL A 185 4.18 7.25 8.58
N THR A 186 4.61 6.94 9.81
CA THR A 186 4.14 5.77 10.57
C THR A 186 2.63 5.80 10.79
N ALA A 187 2.08 6.96 11.17
CA ALA A 187 0.63 7.15 11.30
C ALA A 187 -0.09 6.96 9.97
N ALA A 188 0.29 7.73 8.95
CA ALA A 188 -0.38 7.72 7.65
C ALA A 188 -0.30 6.34 6.98
N SER A 189 0.88 5.71 6.95
CA SER A 189 1.05 4.39 6.35
C SER A 189 0.33 3.31 7.16
N GLY A 190 0.34 3.40 8.49
CA GLY A 190 -0.32 2.43 9.34
C GLY A 190 -1.84 2.44 9.20
N VAL A 191 -2.44 3.63 9.09
CA VAL A 191 -3.87 3.75 8.77
C VAL A 191 -4.16 3.31 7.34
N ASP A 192 -3.28 3.61 6.38
CA ASP A 192 -3.40 3.11 5.00
C ASP A 192 -3.44 1.56 4.93
N ALA A 193 -2.58 0.87 5.67
CA ALA A 193 -2.67 -0.59 5.81
C ALA A 193 -4.00 -1.05 6.42
N LEU A 194 -4.58 -0.27 7.34
CA LEU A 194 -5.88 -0.58 7.91
C LEU A 194 -7.02 -0.36 6.89
N VAL A 195 -6.92 0.67 6.06
CA VAL A 195 -7.82 0.88 4.91
C VAL A 195 -7.77 -0.31 3.98
N HIS A 196 -6.57 -0.78 3.60
CA HIS A 196 -6.39 -1.96 2.77
C HIS A 196 -7.10 -3.19 3.35
N ALA A 197 -6.93 -3.44 4.65
CA ALA A 197 -7.56 -4.58 5.33
C ALA A 197 -9.09 -4.43 5.39
N VAL A 198 -9.62 -3.25 5.75
CA VAL A 198 -11.06 -3.00 5.81
C VAL A 198 -11.70 -3.09 4.44
N GLU A 199 -11.15 -2.44 3.42
CA GLU A 199 -11.75 -2.43 2.08
C GLU A 199 -11.68 -3.79 1.40
N SER A 200 -10.58 -4.54 1.57
CA SER A 200 -10.47 -5.90 1.05
C SER A 200 -11.43 -6.86 1.75
N TYR A 201 -11.64 -6.69 3.05
CA TYR A 201 -12.66 -7.44 3.79
C TYR A 201 -14.07 -7.06 3.34
N LEU A 202 -14.36 -5.81 3.03
CA LEU A 202 -15.69 -5.39 2.61
C LEU A 202 -15.95 -5.58 1.10
N SER A 203 -14.92 -5.92 0.33
CA SER A 203 -14.99 -6.04 -1.13
C SER A 203 -15.97 -7.11 -1.59
N VAL A 204 -16.65 -6.87 -2.71
CA VAL A 204 -17.48 -7.90 -3.38
C VAL A 204 -16.65 -9.06 -3.94
N ASN A 205 -15.33 -8.91 -4.04
CA ASN A 205 -14.39 -9.97 -4.43
C ASN A 205 -13.75 -10.68 -3.21
N ALA A 206 -14.21 -10.38 -2.00
CA ALA A 206 -13.72 -11.04 -0.80
C ALA A 206 -13.94 -12.56 -0.85
N SER A 207 -13.06 -13.30 -0.19
CA SER A 207 -13.03 -14.75 -0.11
C SER A 207 -12.68 -15.19 1.31
N PRO A 208 -12.98 -16.44 1.72
CA PRO A 208 -12.61 -16.92 3.05
C PRO A 208 -11.12 -16.77 3.39
N ILE A 209 -10.23 -16.87 2.41
CA ILE A 209 -8.78 -16.69 2.60
C ILE A 209 -8.46 -15.21 2.86
N THR A 210 -8.93 -14.30 2.00
CA THR A 210 -8.69 -12.87 2.18
C THR A 210 -9.35 -12.35 3.46
N ASP A 211 -10.49 -12.91 3.85
CA ASP A 211 -11.23 -12.55 5.06
C ASP A 211 -10.43 -12.83 6.33
N ALA A 212 -9.92 -14.06 6.46
CA ALA A 212 -9.11 -14.46 7.60
C ALA A 212 -7.85 -13.58 7.74
N ILE A 213 -7.22 -13.26 6.61
CA ILE A 213 -6.01 -12.44 6.56
C ILE A 213 -6.34 -10.98 6.89
N ALA A 214 -7.41 -10.40 6.32
CA ALA A 214 -7.80 -9.03 6.56
C ALA A 214 -8.21 -8.76 8.02
N LEU A 215 -8.99 -9.65 8.64
CA LEU A 215 -9.33 -9.54 10.06
C LEU A 215 -8.09 -9.69 10.96
N GLY A 216 -7.17 -10.58 10.59
CA GLY A 216 -5.87 -10.69 11.27
C GLY A 216 -5.05 -9.40 11.18
N ALA A 217 -5.03 -8.75 10.01
CA ALA A 217 -4.37 -7.48 9.79
C ALA A 217 -5.01 -6.36 10.64
N ILE A 218 -6.34 -6.20 10.62
CA ILE A 218 -7.07 -5.23 11.44
C ILE A 218 -6.69 -5.37 12.93
N LYS A 219 -6.68 -6.61 13.43
CA LYS A 219 -6.36 -6.93 14.82
C LYS A 219 -4.94 -6.57 15.21
N LEU A 220 -3.95 -6.84 14.35
CA LEU A 220 -2.55 -6.50 14.61
C LEU A 220 -2.33 -4.98 14.55
N ILE A 221 -2.78 -4.35 13.46
CA ILE A 221 -2.57 -2.92 13.21
C ILE A 221 -3.21 -2.07 14.31
N THR A 222 -4.46 -2.36 14.69
CA THR A 222 -5.18 -1.59 15.73
C THR A 222 -4.44 -1.61 17.08
N LYS A 223 -3.77 -2.72 17.41
CA LYS A 223 -3.02 -2.86 18.67
C LYS A 223 -1.61 -2.29 18.61
N ALA A 224 -1.00 -2.30 17.43
CA ALA A 224 0.41 -1.97 17.25
C ALA A 224 0.62 -0.49 16.87
N LEU A 225 -0.26 0.09 16.05
CA LEU A 225 -0.09 1.42 15.48
C LEU A 225 0.11 2.51 16.55
N PRO A 226 -0.74 2.63 17.60
CA PRO A 226 -0.53 3.65 18.63
C PRO A 226 0.81 3.49 19.36
N LYS A 227 1.29 2.25 19.52
CA LYS A 227 2.56 1.95 20.21
C LYS A 227 3.77 2.32 19.34
N ALA A 228 3.72 1.99 18.05
CA ALA A 228 4.76 2.35 17.09
C ALA A 228 4.82 3.87 16.87
N TYR A 229 3.65 4.52 16.88
CA TYR A 229 3.52 5.97 16.77
C TYR A 229 4.09 6.70 17.99
N ALA A 230 3.72 6.27 19.21
CA ALA A 230 4.16 6.88 20.45
C ALA A 230 5.64 6.59 20.76
N ASN A 231 6.13 5.41 20.39
CA ASN A 231 7.52 4.99 20.59
C ASN A 231 8.11 4.41 19.27
N PRO A 232 8.77 5.25 18.46
CA PRO A 232 9.32 4.85 17.16
C PRO A 232 10.31 3.69 17.19
N THR A 233 10.97 3.45 18.32
CA THR A 233 11.96 2.38 18.51
C THR A 233 11.37 1.12 19.15
N ASN A 234 10.05 1.07 19.38
CA ASN A 234 9.39 -0.14 19.87
C ASN A 234 9.39 -1.23 18.78
N LEU A 235 10.43 -2.06 18.79
CA LEU A 235 10.65 -3.07 17.76
C LEU A 235 9.49 -4.06 17.64
N LYS A 236 8.84 -4.43 18.75
CA LYS A 236 7.70 -5.33 18.70
C LYS A 236 6.49 -4.68 18.04
N ALA A 237 6.22 -3.41 18.33
CA ALA A 237 5.15 -2.68 17.65
C ALA A 237 5.46 -2.49 16.15
N ARG A 238 6.73 -2.26 15.78
CA ARG A 238 7.16 -2.21 14.38
C ARG A 238 6.99 -3.55 13.68
N GLU A 239 7.31 -4.65 14.34
CA GLU A 239 7.11 -6.01 13.84
C GLU A 239 5.63 -6.30 13.60
N ASP A 240 4.78 -6.05 14.59
CA ASP A 240 3.34 -6.27 14.48
C ASP A 240 2.71 -5.38 13.39
N MET A 241 3.20 -4.14 13.22
CA MET A 241 2.80 -3.26 12.11
C MET A 241 3.25 -3.79 10.75
N ALA A 242 4.50 -4.25 10.62
CA ALA A 242 5.03 -4.78 9.37
C ALA A 242 4.28 -6.06 8.96
N THR A 243 4.03 -6.97 9.91
CA THR A 243 3.21 -8.17 9.68
C THR A 243 1.76 -7.79 9.34
N GLY A 244 1.15 -6.83 10.06
CA GLY A 244 -0.21 -6.37 9.78
C GLY A 244 -0.34 -5.76 8.37
N SER A 245 0.59 -4.89 7.98
CA SER A 245 0.68 -4.31 6.64
C SER A 245 0.85 -5.37 5.56
N LEU A 246 1.74 -6.33 5.79
CA LEU A 246 1.98 -7.45 4.89
C LEU A 246 0.69 -8.26 4.66
N MET A 247 -0.02 -8.60 5.74
CA MET A 247 -1.30 -9.30 5.69
C MET A 247 -2.36 -8.49 4.94
N ALA A 248 -2.48 -7.18 5.22
CA ALA A 248 -3.38 -6.30 4.48
C ALA A 248 -3.05 -6.30 2.98
N GLY A 249 -1.76 -6.24 2.63
CA GLY A 249 -1.23 -6.36 1.27
C GLY A 249 -1.69 -7.63 0.54
N MET A 250 -1.57 -8.78 1.20
CA MET A 250 -2.04 -10.06 0.66
C MET A 250 -3.56 -10.10 0.47
N ALA A 251 -4.32 -9.51 1.40
CA ALA A 251 -5.76 -9.47 1.31
C ALA A 251 -6.22 -8.60 0.13
N PHE A 252 -5.78 -7.33 0.07
CA PHE A 252 -6.23 -6.41 -0.98
C PHE A 252 -5.62 -6.73 -2.35
N GLY A 253 -4.43 -7.33 -2.41
CA GLY A 253 -3.86 -7.81 -3.67
C GLY A 253 -4.73 -8.86 -4.37
N ASN A 254 -5.64 -9.51 -3.63
CA ASN A 254 -6.52 -10.57 -4.14
C ASN A 254 -8.01 -10.20 -4.12
N ALA A 255 -8.48 -9.38 -3.18
CA ALA A 255 -9.86 -8.92 -3.12
C ALA A 255 -10.07 -7.51 -3.69
N GLY A 256 -9.00 -6.75 -3.92
CA GLY A 256 -9.05 -5.34 -4.30
C GLY A 256 -9.38 -4.41 -3.12
N VAL A 257 -9.49 -3.13 -3.45
CA VAL A 257 -9.92 -2.03 -2.56
C VAL A 257 -11.14 -1.34 -3.16
N GLY A 258 -11.75 -0.41 -2.43
CA GLY A 258 -13.09 0.12 -2.73
C GLY A 258 -13.16 1.65 -2.77
N ALA A 259 -14.23 2.19 -2.19
CA ALA A 259 -14.56 3.61 -2.26
C ALA A 259 -13.56 4.53 -1.55
N VAL A 260 -12.87 4.12 -0.47
CA VAL A 260 -11.87 4.97 0.20
C VAL A 260 -10.77 5.33 -0.80
N HIS A 261 -10.20 4.32 -1.46
CA HIS A 261 -9.18 4.55 -2.48
C HIS A 261 -9.70 5.36 -3.66
N ALA A 262 -10.93 5.09 -4.13
CA ALA A 262 -11.53 5.86 -5.24
C ALA A 262 -11.68 7.35 -4.88
N LEU A 263 -12.17 7.65 -3.67
CA LEU A 263 -12.35 9.03 -3.20
C LEU A 263 -11.01 9.70 -2.84
N ALA A 264 -9.96 8.94 -2.53
CA ALA A 264 -8.64 9.50 -2.27
C ALA A 264 -7.92 9.98 -3.54
N TYR A 265 -8.27 9.47 -4.73
CA TYR A 265 -7.56 9.79 -5.98
C TYR A 265 -7.69 11.28 -6.37
N PRO A 266 -8.88 11.90 -6.38
CA PRO A 266 -9.00 13.34 -6.65
C PRO A 266 -8.24 14.21 -5.66
N LEU A 267 -8.14 13.81 -4.39
CA LEU A 267 -7.36 14.53 -3.37
C LEU A 267 -5.87 14.56 -3.70
N GLY A 268 -5.31 13.41 -4.11
CA GLY A 268 -3.94 13.32 -4.57
C GLY A 268 -3.69 14.09 -5.86
N GLY A 269 -4.56 13.94 -6.86
CA GLY A 269 -4.40 14.57 -8.17
C GLY A 269 -4.54 16.10 -8.14
N ARG A 270 -5.52 16.63 -7.41
CA ARG A 270 -5.83 18.08 -7.39
C ARG A 270 -5.02 18.86 -6.38
N PHE A 271 -4.72 18.27 -5.22
CA PHE A 271 -4.16 18.98 -4.07
C PHE A 271 -2.82 18.43 -3.62
N ASN A 272 -2.26 17.43 -4.31
CA ASN A 272 -1.00 16.78 -3.96
C ASN A 272 -0.97 16.23 -2.51
N ILE A 273 -2.13 15.84 -1.98
CA ILE A 273 -2.23 15.21 -0.67
C ILE A 273 -1.73 13.77 -0.79
N ALA A 274 -0.78 13.39 0.06
CA ALA A 274 -0.15 12.07 0.03
C ALA A 274 -1.20 10.94 0.17
N HIS A 275 -0.99 9.84 -0.56
CA HIS A 275 -1.98 8.75 -0.67
C HIS A 275 -2.51 8.22 0.67
N GLY A 276 -1.61 7.79 1.57
CA GLY A 276 -2.02 7.25 2.86
C GLY A 276 -2.74 8.26 3.75
N VAL A 277 -2.44 9.55 3.59
CA VAL A 277 -3.13 10.63 4.33
C VAL A 277 -4.56 10.81 3.80
N SER A 278 -4.73 10.84 2.47
CA SER A 278 -6.05 10.92 1.84
C SER A 278 -6.95 9.73 2.22
N ASN A 279 -6.39 8.51 2.19
CA ASN A 279 -7.10 7.30 2.59
C ASN A 279 -7.47 7.32 4.09
N ALA A 280 -6.52 7.70 4.96
CA ALA A 280 -6.73 7.76 6.40
C ALA A 280 -7.83 8.75 6.81
N LEU A 281 -7.89 9.91 6.14
CA LEU A 281 -8.92 10.92 6.37
C LEU A 281 -10.31 10.40 5.97
N LEU A 282 -10.43 9.77 4.80
CA LEU A 282 -11.72 9.38 4.22
C LEU A 282 -12.31 8.11 4.83
N LEU A 283 -11.48 7.26 5.44
CA LEU A 283 -11.88 5.94 5.92
C LEU A 283 -13.13 5.95 6.82
N PRO A 284 -13.21 6.74 7.92
CA PRO A 284 -14.38 6.70 8.80
C PRO A 284 -15.67 7.12 8.09
N TYR A 285 -15.59 8.09 7.18
CA TYR A 285 -16.74 8.61 6.45
C TYR A 285 -17.25 7.61 5.40
N VAL A 286 -16.35 6.94 4.68
CA VAL A 286 -16.75 5.89 3.74
C VAL A 286 -17.30 4.66 4.47
N MET A 287 -16.70 4.30 5.62
CA MET A 287 -17.20 3.24 6.50
C MET A 287 -18.64 3.53 6.96
N GLU A 288 -18.93 4.75 7.38
CA GLU A 288 -20.27 5.20 7.78
C GLU A 288 -21.31 4.98 6.67
N TRP A 289 -20.93 5.21 5.41
CA TRP A 289 -21.80 4.94 4.26
C TRP A 289 -21.90 3.46 3.92
N ASN A 290 -20.80 2.72 4.00
CA ASN A 290 -20.75 1.31 3.60
C ASN A 290 -21.44 0.38 4.60
N LYS A 291 -21.49 0.72 5.89
CA LYS A 291 -22.02 -0.18 6.93
C LYS A 291 -23.42 -0.70 6.66
N THR A 292 -24.31 0.13 6.09
CA THR A 292 -25.70 -0.27 5.76
C THR A 292 -25.77 -1.43 4.77
N ALA A 293 -24.74 -1.65 3.96
CA ALA A 293 -24.71 -2.74 2.99
C ALA A 293 -24.24 -4.09 3.59
N CYS A 294 -23.62 -4.10 4.78
CA CYS A 294 -22.92 -5.27 5.33
C CYS A 294 -22.66 -5.16 6.84
N VAL A 295 -23.71 -4.92 7.64
CA VAL A 295 -23.60 -4.66 9.10
C VAL A 295 -22.93 -5.80 9.86
N GLU A 296 -23.15 -7.04 9.44
CA GLU A 296 -22.54 -8.25 10.00
C GLU A 296 -21.03 -8.26 9.83
N ARG A 297 -20.50 -7.79 8.68
CA ARG A 297 -19.06 -7.67 8.45
C ARG A 297 -18.45 -6.55 9.29
N PHE A 298 -19.22 -5.49 9.57
CA PHE A 298 -18.77 -4.43 10.46
C PHE A 298 -18.71 -4.87 11.93
N ARG A 299 -19.56 -5.82 12.38
CA ARG A 299 -19.39 -6.48 13.69
C ARG A 299 -18.02 -7.15 13.78
N ASP A 300 -17.62 -7.88 12.75
CA ASP A 300 -16.33 -8.59 12.73
C ASP A 300 -15.15 -7.61 12.77
N ILE A 301 -15.26 -6.47 12.06
CA ILE A 301 -14.30 -5.37 12.16
C ILE A 301 -14.24 -4.82 13.59
N ALA A 302 -15.39 -4.53 14.22
CA ALA A 302 -15.43 -4.03 15.59
C ALA A 302 -14.74 -5.00 16.57
N GLU A 303 -15.02 -6.30 16.46
CA GLU A 303 -14.38 -7.33 17.28
C GLU A 303 -12.86 -7.41 17.03
N ALA A 304 -12.43 -7.38 15.76
CA ALA A 304 -11.01 -7.39 15.41
C ALA A 304 -10.28 -6.15 15.97
N MET A 305 -10.94 -4.99 16.02
CA MET A 305 -10.43 -3.77 16.64
C MET A 305 -10.45 -3.80 18.18
N GLY A 306 -11.03 -4.84 18.79
CA GLY A 306 -11.08 -5.03 20.24
C GLY A 306 -12.33 -4.46 20.93
N VAL A 307 -13.35 -4.09 20.17
CA VAL A 307 -14.65 -3.68 20.71
C VAL A 307 -15.40 -4.90 21.26
N ARG A 308 -16.03 -4.75 22.43
CA ARG A 308 -16.89 -5.80 22.99
C ARG A 308 -18.26 -5.78 22.32
N VAL A 309 -18.52 -6.74 21.43
CA VAL A 309 -19.76 -6.79 20.62
C VAL A 309 -20.80 -7.81 21.08
N ALA A 310 -20.51 -8.63 22.10
CA ALA A 310 -21.35 -9.77 22.50
C ALA A 310 -22.82 -9.41 22.80
N ASN A 311 -23.06 -8.22 23.35
CA ASN A 311 -24.41 -7.75 23.72
C ASN A 311 -24.97 -6.68 22.77
N LEU A 312 -24.31 -6.44 21.64
CA LEU A 312 -24.76 -5.49 20.62
C LEU A 312 -25.51 -6.25 19.52
N ASN A 313 -26.50 -5.61 18.90
CA ASN A 313 -26.96 -6.04 17.58
C ASN A 313 -25.94 -5.59 16.50
N ASP A 314 -26.08 -6.08 15.27
CA ASP A 314 -25.10 -5.81 14.21
C ASP A 314 -24.99 -4.32 13.84
N LYS A 315 -26.10 -3.59 13.92
CA LYS A 315 -26.12 -2.15 13.65
C LYS A 315 -25.32 -1.38 14.71
N ASP A 316 -25.57 -1.66 15.97
CA ASP A 316 -24.84 -1.01 17.07
C ASP A 316 -23.36 -1.40 17.06
N ALA A 317 -23.04 -2.67 16.72
CA ALA A 317 -21.66 -3.10 16.55
C ALA A 317 -20.97 -2.37 15.37
N ALA A 318 -21.70 -2.15 14.28
CA ALA A 318 -21.19 -1.40 13.14
C ALA A 318 -20.93 0.08 13.46
N ASP A 319 -21.81 0.72 14.23
CA ASP A 319 -21.60 2.08 14.73
C ASP A 319 -20.33 2.15 15.61
N GLN A 320 -20.09 1.13 16.43
CA GLN A 320 -18.86 1.04 17.24
C GLN A 320 -17.60 0.80 16.40
N ALA A 321 -17.66 0.07 15.29
CA ALA A 321 -16.53 -0.07 14.37
C ALA A 321 -16.12 1.28 13.78
N VAL A 322 -17.09 2.06 13.27
CA VAL A 322 -16.83 3.41 12.73
C VAL A 322 -16.22 4.31 13.79
N LYS A 323 -16.78 4.29 15.01
CA LYS A 323 -16.25 5.07 16.13
C LYS A 323 -14.83 4.65 16.49
N ALA A 324 -14.56 3.36 16.65
CA ALA A 324 -13.23 2.85 17.00
C ALA A 324 -12.19 3.22 15.93
N MET A 325 -12.58 3.27 14.65
CA MET A 325 -11.74 3.75 13.57
C MET A 325 -11.40 5.23 13.70
N ALA A 326 -12.41 6.08 13.93
CA ALA A 326 -12.20 7.50 14.13
C ALA A 326 -11.30 7.78 15.36
N ASP A 327 -11.54 7.07 16.47
CA ASP A 327 -10.73 7.17 17.68
C ASP A 327 -9.26 6.77 17.42
N LEU A 328 -9.02 5.71 16.63
CA LEU A 328 -7.67 5.28 16.26
C LEU A 328 -6.96 6.31 15.38
N CYS A 329 -7.62 6.84 14.36
CA CYS A 329 -7.07 7.90 13.52
C CYS A 329 -6.69 9.14 14.35
N ALA A 330 -7.54 9.55 15.29
CA ALA A 330 -7.26 10.65 16.21
C ALA A 330 -6.07 10.33 17.15
N ALA A 331 -5.97 9.10 17.66
CA ALA A 331 -4.89 8.69 18.56
C ALA A 331 -3.49 8.72 17.92
N VAL A 332 -3.40 8.72 16.59
CA VAL A 332 -2.15 8.81 15.83
C VAL A 332 -2.01 10.12 15.05
N ASP A 333 -2.79 11.15 15.45
CA ASP A 333 -2.79 12.51 14.90
C ASP A 333 -3.01 12.58 13.37
N ILE A 334 -3.88 11.71 12.82
CA ILE A 334 -4.36 11.90 11.43
C ILE A 334 -5.18 13.20 11.38
N PRO A 335 -4.87 14.12 10.45
CA PRO A 335 -5.65 15.35 10.31
C PRO A 335 -7.13 15.06 9.98
N SER A 336 -8.03 15.74 10.70
CA SER A 336 -9.46 15.53 10.57
C SER A 336 -10.07 16.46 9.50
N GLY A 337 -10.65 15.84 8.48
CA GLY A 337 -11.47 16.52 7.49
C GLY A 337 -10.71 17.32 6.43
N LEU A 338 -11.39 17.62 5.34
CA LEU A 338 -10.82 18.21 4.12
C LEU A 338 -10.24 19.62 4.36
N ARG A 339 -10.81 20.37 5.31
CA ARG A 339 -10.33 21.71 5.70
C ARG A 339 -8.90 21.69 6.23
N SER A 340 -8.44 20.62 6.87
CA SER A 340 -7.06 20.53 7.36
C SER A 340 -6.02 20.52 6.24
N PHE A 341 -6.44 20.26 5.00
CA PHE A 341 -5.60 20.24 3.81
C PHE A 341 -5.87 21.39 2.85
N ASN A 342 -6.61 22.43 3.29
CA ASN A 342 -6.99 23.57 2.45
C ASN A 342 -7.74 23.18 1.16
N VAL A 343 -8.46 22.06 1.18
CA VAL A 343 -9.34 21.68 0.07
C VAL A 343 -10.51 22.66 0.05
N PRO A 344 -10.76 23.37 -1.07
CA PRO A 344 -11.88 24.31 -1.16
C PRO A 344 -13.22 23.57 -1.21
N GLU A 345 -14.26 24.09 -0.56
CA GLU A 345 -15.59 23.44 -0.52
C GLU A 345 -16.19 23.33 -1.93
N GLU A 346 -15.93 24.33 -2.78
CA GLU A 346 -16.37 24.40 -4.16
C GLU A 346 -15.76 23.30 -5.05
N ALA A 347 -14.67 22.64 -4.61
CA ALA A 347 -14.08 21.53 -5.34
C ALA A 347 -14.85 20.21 -5.14
N ILE A 348 -15.69 20.11 -4.10
CA ILE A 348 -16.38 18.88 -3.73
C ILE A 348 -17.22 18.27 -4.86
N PRO A 349 -18.08 19.03 -5.59
CA PRO A 349 -18.86 18.46 -6.69
C PRO A 349 -17.99 17.88 -7.80
N ALA A 350 -16.90 18.56 -8.16
CA ALA A 350 -15.99 18.08 -9.20
C ALA A 350 -15.23 16.82 -8.76
N MET A 351 -14.77 16.77 -7.50
CA MET A 351 -14.14 15.56 -6.94
C MET A 351 -15.10 14.37 -6.89
N ALA A 352 -16.38 14.60 -6.58
CA ALA A 352 -17.38 13.54 -6.53
C ALA A 352 -17.63 12.93 -7.92
N GLU A 353 -17.76 13.78 -8.94
CA GLU A 353 -17.86 13.35 -10.33
C GLU A 353 -16.63 12.57 -10.80
N GLU A 354 -15.42 13.03 -10.47
CA GLU A 354 -14.18 12.32 -10.81
C GLU A 354 -14.06 10.98 -10.11
N ALA A 355 -14.29 10.92 -8.79
CA ALA A 355 -14.26 9.69 -8.03
C ALA A 355 -15.28 8.66 -8.53
N SER A 356 -16.47 9.12 -8.94
CA SER A 356 -17.52 8.25 -9.48
C SER A 356 -17.11 7.51 -10.76
N LYS A 357 -16.16 8.06 -11.53
CA LYS A 357 -15.66 7.49 -12.79
C LYS A 357 -14.53 6.48 -12.59
N ILE A 358 -14.08 6.25 -11.36
CA ILE A 358 -13.03 5.28 -11.03
C ILE A 358 -13.64 3.88 -10.92
N ASP A 359 -14.20 3.41 -12.02
CA ASP A 359 -14.97 2.17 -12.11
C ASP A 359 -14.20 0.94 -11.60
N ARG A 360 -12.88 0.92 -11.77
CA ARG A 360 -12.03 -0.19 -11.33
C ARG A 360 -12.12 -0.44 -9.81
N LEU A 361 -12.21 0.63 -9.03
CA LEU A 361 -12.26 0.57 -7.56
C LEU A 361 -13.71 0.55 -7.06
N MET A 362 -14.55 1.40 -7.65
CA MET A 362 -15.96 1.53 -7.27
C MET A 362 -16.76 0.24 -7.47
N ARG A 363 -16.42 -0.57 -8.49
CA ARG A 363 -17.06 -1.88 -8.72
C ARG A 363 -16.79 -2.90 -7.62
N ASN A 364 -15.73 -2.73 -6.84
CA ASN A 364 -15.41 -3.63 -5.73
C ASN A 364 -16.15 -3.28 -4.44
N ASN A 365 -16.67 -2.05 -4.33
CA ASN A 365 -17.27 -1.54 -3.09
C ASN A 365 -18.61 -2.25 -2.79
N PRO A 366 -18.90 -2.64 -1.53
CA PRO A 366 -20.12 -3.39 -1.18
C PRO A 366 -21.40 -2.58 -1.45
N ARG A 367 -21.29 -1.25 -1.42
CA ARG A 367 -22.39 -0.33 -1.72
C ARG A 367 -22.12 0.39 -3.03
N LYS A 368 -23.06 0.33 -3.97
CA LYS A 368 -23.01 1.21 -5.16
C LYS A 368 -23.22 2.66 -4.70
N LEU A 369 -22.29 3.54 -5.00
CA LEU A 369 -22.38 4.97 -4.68
C LEU A 369 -22.57 5.76 -5.97
N THR A 370 -23.56 6.64 -5.98
CA THR A 370 -23.74 7.65 -7.04
C THR A 370 -22.80 8.83 -6.79
N ALA A 371 -22.56 9.69 -7.80
CA ALA A 371 -21.82 10.94 -7.60
C ALA A 371 -22.44 11.79 -6.47
N ALA A 372 -23.77 11.82 -6.36
CA ALA A 372 -24.47 12.51 -5.28
C ALA A 372 -24.24 11.88 -3.89
N ASP A 373 -24.06 10.56 -3.79
CA ASP A 373 -23.68 9.91 -2.53
C ASP A 373 -22.24 10.26 -2.15
N ILE A 374 -21.33 10.24 -3.13
CA ILE A 374 -19.92 10.60 -2.94
C ILE A 374 -19.79 12.05 -2.50
N GLU A 375 -20.56 12.97 -3.09
CA GLU A 375 -20.58 14.37 -2.68
C GLU A 375 -20.97 14.52 -1.20
N LYS A 376 -21.99 13.78 -0.75
CA LYS A 376 -22.39 13.79 0.67
C LYS A 376 -21.29 13.24 1.59
N ILE A 377 -20.53 12.24 1.16
CA ILE A 377 -19.37 11.71 1.91
C ILE A 377 -18.31 12.81 2.06
N TYR A 378 -17.93 13.49 0.97
CA TYR A 378 -16.97 14.60 1.05
C TYR A 378 -17.47 15.75 1.93
N ARG A 379 -18.77 16.08 1.85
CA ARG A 379 -19.37 17.11 2.72
C ARG A 379 -19.38 16.70 4.19
N ALA A 380 -19.58 15.43 4.50
CA ALA A 380 -19.46 14.92 5.87
C ALA A 380 -18.01 14.99 6.38
N ALA A 381 -17.04 14.90 5.46
CA ALA A 381 -15.62 15.04 5.74
C ALA A 381 -15.12 16.50 5.70
N TYR A 382 -15.95 17.52 5.50
CA TYR A 382 -15.55 18.94 5.40
C TYR A 382 -15.77 19.70 6.71
#